data_AF-A0A2V2RSP5-F1
#
_entry.id   AF-A0A2V2RSP5-F1
#
_cell.length_a   1.000
_cell.length_b   1.000
_cell.length_c   1.000
_cell.angle_alpha   90.00
_cell.angle_beta   90.00
_cell.angle_gamma   90.00
#
_symmetry.space_group_name_H-M   'P 1'
#
loop_
_entity.id
_entity.type
_entity.pdbx_description
1 polymer ?
#
loop_
_entity_poly.entity_id
_entity_poly.type
_entity_poly.pdbx_seq_one_letter_code
_entity_poly.pdbx_strand_id
1 'polypeptide(L)' 'KAKRKMSIIMITHNFGIVKGFADELVVMFRGEIVEQGDTNDILNNPKYPYTKALIACIPQLGKKQHRLKVIDYTSF' A
#
# COMPACT_ATOMS: atom_id res chain seq x y z
N LYS A 1 16.42 -12.16 1.92
CA LYS A 1 16.25 -12.46 0.48
C LYS A 1 17.53 -12.98 -0.20
N ALA A 2 18.73 -12.49 0.15
CA ALA A 2 19.98 -12.79 -0.56
C ALA A 2 20.50 -14.26 -0.53
N LYS A 3 20.04 -15.14 0.37
CA LYS A 3 20.66 -16.47 0.59
C LYS A 3 20.34 -17.53 -0.49
N ARG A 4 19.34 -17.29 -1.36
CA ARG A 4 18.91 -18.26 -2.40
C ARG A 4 18.79 -17.67 -3.83
N LYS A 5 19.15 -16.39 -4.03
CA LYS A 5 18.94 -15.66 -5.31
C LYS A 5 17.54 -15.86 -5.93
N MET A 6 16.50 -15.74 -5.11
CA MET A 6 15.11 -15.89 -5.56
C MET A 6 14.41 -14.53 -5.58
N SER A 7 13.62 -14.29 -6.62
CA SER A 7 12.66 -13.20 -6.69
C SER A 7 11.29 -13.68 -6.23
N ILE A 8 10.55 -12.82 -5.54
CA ILE A 8 9.21 -13.12 -5.03
C ILE A 8 8.29 -11.99 -5.44
N ILE A 9 7.18 -12.35 -6.08
CA ILE A 9 6.04 -11.45 -6.28
C ILE A 9 5.01 -11.83 -5.23
N MET A 10 4.61 -10.86 -4.41
CA MET A 10 3.60 -11.05 -3.37
C MET A 10 2.38 -10.19 -3.71
N ILE A 11 1.21 -10.82 -3.74
CA ILE A 11 -0.08 -10.15 -3.92
C ILE A 11 -0.81 -10.21 -2.58
N THR A 12 -1.15 -9.05 -2.02
CA THR A 12 -1.84 -8.95 -0.73
C THR A 12 -2.78 -7.74 -0.73
N HIS A 13 -3.86 -7.85 0.04
CA HIS A 13 -4.75 -6.74 0.34
C HIS A 13 -4.34 -6.01 1.63
N ASN A 14 -3.37 -6.55 2.38
CA ASN A 14 -2.92 -6.02 3.66
C ASN A 14 -1.56 -5.34 3.51
N PHE A 15 -1.53 -4.02 3.63
CA PHE A 15 -0.31 -3.22 3.56
C PHE A 15 0.56 -3.33 4.81
N GLY A 16 0.00 -3.77 5.95
CA GLY A 16 0.71 -3.87 7.22
C GLY A 16 1.88 -4.87 7.21
N ILE A 17 1.86 -5.84 6.30
CA ILE A 17 2.93 -6.84 6.14
C ILE A 17 3.95 -6.48 5.06
N VAL A 18 3.68 -5.48 4.23
CA VAL A 18 4.49 -5.16 3.04
C VAL A 18 5.82 -4.51 3.44
N LYS A 19 5.84 -3.64 4.46
CA LYS A 19 7.02 -2.87 4.90
C LYS A 19 8.25 -3.73 5.22
N GLY A 20 8.05 -4.96 5.67
CA GLY A 20 9.14 -5.89 6.00
C GLY A 20 9.39 -6.98 4.95
N PHE A 21 8.55 -7.06 3.91
CA PHE A 21 8.54 -8.19 2.98
C PHE A 21 8.94 -7.80 1.56
N ALA A 22 8.55 -6.62 1.08
CA ALA A 22 8.80 -6.17 -0.29
C ALA A 22 9.84 -5.04 -0.33
N ASP A 23 10.61 -4.99 -1.41
CA ASP A 23 11.52 -3.88 -1.68
C ASP A 23 10.77 -2.84 -2.54
N GLU A 24 10.11 -3.30 -3.61
CA GLU A 24 9.23 -2.49 -4.45
C GLU A 24 7.75 -2.82 -4.21
N LEU A 25 6.89 -1.81 -4.39
CA LEU A 25 5.45 -1.91 -4.25
C LEU A 25 4.75 -1.40 -5.52
N VAL A 26 3.72 -2.12 -5.94
CA VAL A 26 2.80 -1.75 -7.03
C VAL A 26 1.38 -1.75 -6.46
N VAL A 27 0.65 -0.67 -6.69
CA VAL A 27 -0.75 -0.53 -6.30
C VAL A 27 -1.59 -0.55 -7.56
N MET A 28 -2.57 -1.47 -7.59
CA MET A 28 -3.52 -1.59 -8.69
C MET A 28 -4.91 -1.20 -8.25
N PHE A 29 -5.65 -0.56 -9.16
CA PHE A 29 -7.06 -0.25 -8.98
C PHE A 29 -7.80 -0.37 -10.32
N ARG A 30 -8.91 -1.13 -10.33
CA ARG A 30 -9.75 -1.35 -11.53
C ARG A 30 -8.97 -1.85 -12.77
N GLY A 31 -7.95 -2.68 -12.54
CA GLY A 31 -7.12 -3.23 -13.61
C GLY A 31 -5.93 -2.36 -14.02
N GLU A 32 -5.84 -1.13 -13.51
CA GLU A 32 -4.76 -0.20 -13.83
C GLU A 32 -3.74 -0.09 -12.70
N ILE A 33 -2.47 0.09 -13.04
CA ILE A 33 -1.43 0.45 -12.08
C ILE A 33 -1.57 1.94 -11.77
N VAL A 34 -1.94 2.25 -10.52
CA VAL A 34 -2.17 3.64 -10.08
C VAL A 34 -0.97 4.22 -9.34
N GLU A 35 -0.09 3.38 -8.80
CA GLU A 35 1.12 3.81 -8.11
C GLU A 35 2.19 2.71 -8.10
N GLN A 36 3.47 3.06 -8.28
CA GLN A 36 4.60 2.14 -8.27
C GLN A 36 5.87 2.83 -7.78
N GLY A 37 6.70 2.14 -7.00
CA GLY A 37 7.96 2.67 -6.45
C GLY A 37 8.52 1.88 -5.27
N ASP A 38 9.48 2.48 -4.56
CA ASP A 38 10.01 1.92 -3.31
C ASP A 38 8.88 1.76 -2.29
N THR A 39 8.91 0.65 -1.55
CA THR A 39 7.90 0.34 -0.55
C THR A 39 7.80 1.44 0.51
N ASN A 40 8.91 2.02 0.95
CA ASN A 40 8.90 3.08 1.95
C ASN A 40 8.34 4.39 1.40
N ASP A 41 8.64 4.72 0.14
CA ASP A 41 8.14 5.94 -0.48
C ASP A 41 6.62 5.90 -0.64
N ILE A 42 6.08 4.78 -1.14
CA ILE A 42 4.63 4.61 -1.29
C ILE A 42 3.94 4.59 0.08
N LEU A 43 4.53 3.96 1.10
CA LEU A 43 3.92 3.87 2.43
C LEU A 43 3.94 5.21 3.19
N ASN A 44 5.01 6.00 3.05
CA ASN A 44 5.18 7.23 3.82
C ASN A 44 4.70 8.48 3.07
N ASN A 45 4.78 8.49 1.74
CA ASN A 45 4.37 9.60 0.88
C ASN A 45 3.51 9.12 -0.31
N PRO A 46 2.38 8.45 -0.05
CA PRO A 46 1.48 8.02 -1.11
C PRO A 46 0.94 9.22 -1.89
N LYS A 47 1.02 9.18 -3.22
CA LYS A 47 0.54 10.24 -4.09
C LYS A 47 -0.90 9.99 -4.51
N TYR A 48 -1.24 8.75 -4.83
CA TYR A 48 -2.53 8.42 -5.39
C TYR A 48 -3.61 8.37 -4.29
N PRO A 49 -4.79 8.99 -4.47
CA PRO A 49 -5.82 9.06 -3.44
C PRO A 49 -6.33 7.69 -2.96
N TYR A 50 -6.43 6.71 -3.86
CA TYR A 50 -6.75 5.34 -3.49
C TYR A 50 -5.69 4.73 -2.55
N THR A 51 -4.41 4.90 -2.85
CA THR A 51 -3.30 4.44 -1.99
C THR A 51 -3.33 5.09 -0.61
N LYS A 52 -3.58 6.41 -0.55
CA LYS A 52 -3.74 7.15 0.71
C LYS A 52 -4.82 6.53 1.59
N ALA A 53 -5.95 6.18 0.99
CA ALA A 53 -7.06 5.58 1.72
C ALA A 53 -6.75 4.16 2.18
N LEU A 54 -6.09 3.34 1.36
CA LEU A 54 -5.63 2.00 1.77
C LEU A 54 -4.68 2.07 2.96
N ILE A 55 -3.74 3.02 2.96
CA ILE A 55 -2.80 3.22 4.08
C ILE A 55 -3.52 3.73 5.33
N ALA A 56 -4.52 4.61 5.17
CA ALA A 56 -5.33 5.09 6.30
C ALA A 56 -6.12 3.97 7.00
N CYS A 57 -6.40 2.87 6.30
CA CYS A 57 -7.04 1.68 6.89
C CYS A 57 -6.08 0.83 7.74
N ILE A 58 -4.76 1.05 7.66
CA ILE A 58 -3.79 0.27 8.43
C ILE A 58 -3.93 0.61 9.94
N PRO A 59 -4.21 -0.38 10.81
CA PRO A 59 -4.32 -0.14 12.23
C PRO A 59 -2.97 0.30 12.83
N GLN A 60 -3.00 1.42 13.56
CA GLN A 60 -1.85 1.94 14.29
C GLN A 60 -2.03 1.60 15.77
N LEU A 61 -1.10 0.83 16.33
CA LEU A 61 -1.11 0.50 17.76
C LEU A 61 -1.16 1.78 18.60
N GLY A 62 -2.06 1.84 19.57
CA GLY A 62 -2.20 2.96 20.49
C GLY A 62 -2.98 4.18 19.96
N LYS A 63 -3.49 4.16 18.72
CA LYS A 63 -4.33 5.26 18.18
C LYS A 63 -5.80 4.85 18.08
N LYS A 64 -6.71 5.69 18.60
CA LYS A 64 -8.15 5.57 18.33
C LYS A 64 -8.40 5.81 16.84
N GLN A 65 -8.92 4.80 16.15
CA GLN A 65 -9.29 4.94 14.75
C GLN A 65 -10.48 5.90 14.60
N HIS A 66 -10.34 6.82 13.67
CA HIS A 66 -11.44 7.69 13.26
C HIS A 66 -12.22 7.00 12.16
N ARG A 67 -13.49 7.37 12.01
CA ARG A 67 -14.35 6.81 10.96
C ARG A 67 -13.68 7.00 9.59
N LEU A 68 -13.49 5.89 8.88
CA LEU A 68 -12.85 5.89 7.56
C LEU A 68 -13.67 6.75 6.59
N LYS A 69 -12.97 7.56 5.79
CA LYS A 69 -13.61 8.34 4.73
C LYS A 69 -13.89 7.42 3.54
N VAL A 70 -15.08 7.57 2.95
CA VAL A 70 -15.39 6.93 1.68
C VAL A 70 -14.43 7.48 0.63
N ILE A 71 -13.82 6.58 -0.13
CA ILE A 71 -13.02 6.96 -1.29
C ILE A 71 -14.01 7.34 -2.37
N ASP A 72 -14.02 8.61 -2.76
CA ASP A 72 -14.82 9.04 -3.91
C ASP A 72 -14.13 8.60 -5.20
N TYR A 73 -14.68 7.59 -5.86
CA TYR A 73 -14.16 7.04 -7.11
C TYR A 73 -14.64 7.79 -8.37
N THR A 74 -15.49 8.81 -8.21
CA THR A 74 -16.05 9.58 -9.34
C THR A 74 -15.17 10.75 -9.77
N SER A 75 -14.13 11.05 -8.98
CA SER A 75 -13.27 12.23 -9.16
C SER A 75 -11.85 11.88 -9.66
N PHE A 76 -11.60 10.66 -10.16
CA PHE A 76 -10.30 10.20 -10.69
C PHE A 76 -10.33 9.99 -12.19
#